data_AF-A0A425DG46-F1
#
_entry.id   AF-A0A425DG46-F1
#
_cell.length_a   1.000
_cell.length_b   1.000
_cell.length_c   1.000
_cell.angle_alpha   90.00
_cell.angle_beta   90.00
_cell.angle_gamma   90.00
#
_symmetry.space_group_name_H-M   'P 1'
#
loop_
_entity.id
_entity.type
_entity.pdbx_description
1 polymer ?
#
loop_
_entity_poly.entity_id
_entity_poly.type
_entity_poly.pdbx_seq_one_letter_code
_entity_poly.pdbx_strand_id
1 'polypeptide(L)'
;MLYIGYMARRLMKALEDLSCQYDATVRNSEGSVVQFTYGDDGLNPAFMEGDDRPVDFDRLVVHVKNTVPDRSGVALSPLELRELGTAAVQRGEFQAILPLGRKFLTEVEQFFYKAAATLAGIRKNKEKITSRKSAPAAAAADLKTDALAYVGQSQWHRTFSNSTELAKWQKQAKVHGSHEQKEAARLLVHNVCRLTKAQCETLLRLSLTKYHRAMMEPGEAVGAIGAQSISEPGTQMTLKTFHFAGVASMNVTLGVPRLKEIINAGKNISTPIITAALVCADDERSARIVKGRIEKTTLGEVAVHIKQVFARDQAYLSVKLDMAAIDALQLTIDARTVRHAILGAVGMPPRSIIKLLKEPHVLLNARRPDKLRILAPAKYKSATDSRSSMYFAMQSLKAALPSVIVQGIPTVNRAVINYEEGKDKKLHLLVEGYGLSDVMGIPGVDGLHTTSNHIIEVEKTLGIEAARFLIASEVSYIMSAYGIGIDRRHLMLLSDIMTFKGEVLGITRFGIAKMKESVLMLASFEKTTDHLFDAAVHSRTDAIVGVSECIIMGIPIAVGTGIFKLLRQVDQPALVKRLPLMEQYA
;
A
#
# COMPACT_ATOMS: atom_id res chain seq x y z
N MET A 1 14.92 -19.71 12.42
CA MET A 1 14.42 -20.80 11.56
C MET A 1 13.04 -21.33 12.00
N LEU A 2 12.89 -21.85 13.23
CA LEU A 2 11.60 -22.34 13.77
C LEU A 2 10.44 -21.34 13.63
N TYR A 3 10.71 -20.06 13.86
CA TYR A 3 9.70 -19.01 13.82
C TYR A 3 9.09 -18.80 12.42
N ILE A 4 9.94 -18.79 11.39
CA ILE A 4 9.53 -18.56 10.00
C ILE A 4 8.79 -19.78 9.46
N GLY A 5 9.25 -20.99 9.79
CA GLY A 5 8.53 -22.23 9.41
C GLY A 5 7.13 -22.31 10.01
N TYR A 6 6.97 -21.87 11.27
CA TYR A 6 5.65 -21.79 11.89
C TYR A 6 4.76 -20.74 11.22
N MET A 7 5.28 -19.54 10.91
CA MET A 7 4.53 -18.52 10.18
C MET A 7 4.11 -19.01 8.79
N ALA A 8 5.02 -19.64 8.04
CA ALA A 8 4.77 -20.19 6.72
C ALA A 8 3.66 -21.25 6.73
N ARG A 9 3.70 -22.16 7.72
CA ARG A 9 2.65 -23.17 7.93
C ARG A 9 1.28 -22.52 8.15
N ARG A 10 1.22 -21.44 8.93
CA ARG A 10 -0.04 -20.73 9.23
C ARG A 10 -0.59 -20.01 8.01
N LEU A 11 0.27 -19.33 7.26
CA LEU A 11 -0.10 -18.69 6.00
C LEU A 11 -0.64 -19.75 5.02
N MET A 12 0.08 -20.85 4.81
CA MET A 12 -0.37 -21.92 3.92
C MET A 12 -1.76 -22.43 4.30
N LYS A 13 -2.02 -22.67 5.59
CA LYS A 13 -3.33 -23.18 6.06
C LYS A 13 -4.49 -22.22 5.83
N ALA A 14 -4.26 -20.92 5.92
CA ALA A 14 -5.28 -19.92 5.60
C ALA A 14 -5.53 -19.80 4.10
N LEU A 15 -4.48 -19.96 3.28
CA LEU A 15 -4.50 -19.68 1.85
C LEU A 15 -4.71 -20.91 0.92
N GLU A 16 -4.55 -22.14 1.43
CA GLU A 16 -4.47 -23.37 0.61
C GLU A 16 -5.69 -23.63 -0.29
N ASP A 17 -6.88 -23.17 0.08
CA ASP A 17 -8.12 -23.45 -0.66
C ASP A 17 -8.42 -22.42 -1.77
N LEU A 18 -7.61 -21.35 -1.89
CA LEU A 18 -7.88 -20.29 -2.85
C LEU A 18 -7.36 -20.65 -4.22
N SER A 19 -8.28 -20.63 -5.17
CA SER A 19 -8.02 -20.90 -6.57
C SER A 19 -8.74 -19.91 -7.48
N CYS A 20 -8.12 -19.62 -8.63
CA CYS A 20 -8.76 -18.86 -9.69
C CYS A 20 -9.80 -19.75 -10.39
N GLN A 21 -11.02 -19.25 -10.55
CA GLN A 21 -12.11 -19.97 -11.20
C GLN A 21 -12.22 -19.60 -12.69
N TYR A 22 -13.01 -20.36 -13.46
CA TYR A 22 -13.22 -20.12 -14.89
C TYR A 22 -13.91 -18.79 -15.22
N ASP A 23 -14.62 -18.21 -14.25
CA ASP A 23 -15.23 -16.88 -14.37
C ASP A 23 -14.26 -15.74 -13.99
N ALA A 24 -12.96 -16.03 -13.87
CA ALA A 24 -11.88 -15.13 -13.46
C ALA A 24 -11.98 -14.61 -12.02
N THR A 25 -12.89 -15.15 -11.20
CA THR A 25 -12.96 -14.83 -9.76
C THR A 25 -12.03 -15.73 -8.95
N VAL A 26 -11.56 -15.22 -7.81
CA VAL A 26 -10.81 -16.03 -6.83
C VAL A 26 -11.74 -16.41 -5.70
N ARG A 27 -11.91 -17.71 -5.48
CA ARG A 27 -12.87 -18.24 -4.50
C ARG A 27 -12.20 -19.17 -3.51
N ASN A 28 -12.81 -19.28 -2.33
CA ASN A 28 -12.48 -20.32 -1.35
C ASN A 28 -13.22 -21.63 -1.66
N SER A 29 -12.94 -22.68 -0.87
CA SER A 29 -13.57 -24.01 -0.96
C SER A 29 -15.09 -24.00 -0.75
N GLU A 30 -15.61 -23.02 -0.01
CA GLU A 30 -17.04 -22.82 0.24
C GLU A 30 -17.76 -22.09 -0.92
N GLY A 31 -17.02 -21.64 -1.94
CA GLY A 31 -17.55 -20.89 -3.08
C GLY A 31 -17.77 -19.39 -2.81
N SER A 32 -17.35 -18.88 -1.65
CA SER A 32 -17.31 -17.45 -1.35
C SER A 32 -16.22 -16.76 -2.17
N VAL A 33 -16.56 -15.60 -2.73
CA VAL A 33 -15.65 -14.78 -3.53
C VAL A 33 -14.75 -13.96 -2.60
N VAL A 34 -13.43 -14.08 -2.78
CA VAL A 34 -12.43 -13.26 -2.07
C VAL A 34 -11.96 -12.11 -2.95
N GLN A 35 -11.74 -12.36 -4.24
CA GLN A 35 -11.46 -11.32 -5.23
C GLN A 35 -12.34 -11.53 -6.46
N PHE A 36 -12.92 -10.45 -6.99
CA PHE A 36 -13.62 -10.49 -8.27
C PHE A 36 -12.67 -10.73 -9.44
N THR A 37 -11.44 -10.27 -9.32
CA THR A 37 -10.38 -10.55 -10.28
C THR A 37 -9.06 -10.61 -9.52
N TYR A 38 -8.23 -11.60 -9.84
CA TYR A 38 -6.96 -11.76 -9.15
C TYR A 38 -6.09 -10.52 -9.28
N GLY A 39 -5.69 -9.91 -8.16
CA GLY A 39 -4.80 -8.74 -8.16
C GLY A 39 -5.33 -7.50 -8.93
N ASP A 40 -6.65 -7.37 -9.05
CA ASP A 40 -7.39 -6.34 -9.82
C ASP A 40 -7.15 -6.31 -11.34
N ASP A 41 -6.17 -7.05 -11.86
CA ASP A 41 -5.83 -7.10 -13.28
C ASP A 41 -5.98 -8.48 -13.93
N GLY A 42 -6.10 -9.54 -13.12
CA GLY A 42 -6.22 -10.91 -13.60
C GLY A 42 -4.96 -11.45 -14.25
N LEU A 43 -3.79 -10.85 -13.94
CA LEU A 43 -2.51 -11.23 -14.54
C LEU A 43 -1.67 -12.11 -13.61
N ASN A 44 -0.81 -12.93 -14.20
CA ASN A 44 0.05 -13.87 -13.51
C ASN A 44 1.42 -13.28 -13.20
N PRO A 45 1.81 -13.19 -11.92
CA PRO A 45 3.11 -12.67 -11.48
C PRO A 45 4.30 -13.35 -12.17
N ALA A 46 4.20 -14.64 -12.51
CA ALA A 46 5.29 -15.39 -13.12
C ALA A 46 5.59 -14.96 -14.57
N PHE A 47 4.63 -14.34 -15.25
CA PHE A 47 4.73 -13.93 -16.65
C PHE A 47 4.92 -12.41 -16.81
N MET A 48 5.21 -11.68 -15.73
CA MET A 48 5.53 -10.26 -15.79
C MET A 48 6.96 -10.05 -16.32
N GLU A 49 7.11 -9.21 -17.35
CA GLU A 49 8.43 -8.91 -17.96
C GLU A 49 9.12 -7.70 -17.32
N GLY A 50 8.36 -6.80 -16.68
CA GLY A 50 8.89 -5.64 -15.97
C GLY A 50 8.21 -5.45 -14.61
N ASP A 51 8.56 -4.36 -13.91
CA ASP A 51 8.01 -4.03 -12.60
C ASP A 51 6.49 -3.83 -12.67
N ASP A 52 5.74 -4.87 -12.30
CA ASP A 52 4.27 -4.94 -12.39
C ASP A 52 3.70 -4.73 -13.81
N ARG A 53 4.48 -5.07 -14.85
CA ARG A 53 4.05 -4.94 -16.25
C ARG A 53 4.19 -6.25 -17.02
N PRO A 54 3.16 -6.64 -17.81
CA PRO A 54 3.19 -7.88 -18.59
C PRO A 54 4.15 -7.79 -19.78
N VAL A 55 4.45 -6.59 -20.28
CA VAL A 55 5.27 -6.40 -21.48
C VAL A 55 6.32 -5.31 -21.25
N ASP A 56 7.59 -5.66 -21.44
CA ASP A 56 8.66 -4.67 -21.57
C ASP A 56 8.75 -4.20 -23.03
N PHE A 57 8.13 -3.06 -23.30
CA PHE A 57 8.11 -2.48 -24.66
C PHE A 57 9.49 -2.06 -25.15
N ASP A 58 10.39 -1.60 -24.29
CA ASP A 58 11.72 -1.16 -24.71
C ASP A 58 12.54 -2.35 -25.22
N ARG A 59 12.48 -3.49 -24.51
CA ARG A 59 13.07 -4.75 -24.96
C ARG A 59 12.35 -5.31 -26.19
N LEU A 60 11.02 -5.23 -26.25
CA LEU A 60 10.22 -5.73 -27.36
C LEU A 60 10.55 -5.00 -28.67
N VAL A 61 10.75 -3.68 -28.62
CA VAL A 61 11.16 -2.89 -29.80
C VAL A 61 12.49 -3.38 -30.36
N VAL A 62 13.48 -3.62 -29.50
CA VAL A 62 14.80 -4.11 -29.92
C VAL A 62 14.65 -5.50 -30.55
N HIS A 63 13.84 -6.37 -29.96
CA HIS A 63 13.56 -7.69 -30.51
C HIS A 63 12.92 -7.60 -31.90
N VAL A 64 11.88 -6.78 -32.07
CA VAL A 64 11.17 -6.62 -33.35
C VAL A 64 12.06 -6.02 -34.44
N LYS A 65 12.89 -5.03 -34.10
CA LYS A 65 13.86 -4.44 -35.05
C LYS A 65 14.83 -5.48 -35.60
N ASN A 66 15.21 -6.46 -34.78
CA ASN A 66 16.15 -7.51 -35.15
C ASN A 66 15.49 -8.68 -35.88
N THR A 67 14.27 -9.06 -35.50
CA THR A 67 13.56 -10.20 -36.13
C THR A 67 12.91 -9.83 -37.46
N VAL A 68 12.40 -8.61 -37.59
CA VAL A 68 11.79 -8.08 -38.82
C VAL A 68 12.59 -6.85 -39.28
N PRO A 69 13.80 -7.04 -39.83
CA PRO A 69 14.61 -5.95 -40.35
C PRO A 69 14.02 -5.47 -41.68
N ASP A 70 13.14 -4.48 -41.61
CA ASP A 70 12.58 -3.85 -42.81
C ASP A 70 13.51 -2.75 -43.31
N ARG A 71 14.37 -3.11 -44.28
CA ARG A 71 15.35 -2.17 -44.88
C ARG A 71 14.73 -1.26 -45.94
N SER A 72 13.62 -1.65 -46.53
CA SER A 72 12.90 -0.91 -47.58
C SER A 72 11.77 -0.01 -47.04
N GLY A 73 11.24 -0.30 -45.86
CA GLY A 73 10.07 0.40 -45.33
C GLY A 73 10.33 1.81 -44.84
N VAL A 74 9.40 2.72 -45.10
CA VAL A 74 9.48 4.10 -44.65
C VAL A 74 9.36 4.17 -43.13
N ALA A 75 10.21 4.96 -42.47
CA ALA A 75 10.07 5.24 -41.06
C ALA A 75 8.83 6.11 -40.81
N LEU A 76 8.04 5.76 -39.80
CA LEU A 76 6.84 6.51 -39.46
C LEU A 76 7.17 7.89 -38.87
N SER A 77 6.34 8.88 -39.19
CA SER A 77 6.41 10.19 -38.57
C SER A 77 5.91 10.16 -37.10
N PRO A 78 6.28 11.13 -36.25
CA PRO A 78 5.76 11.21 -34.87
C PRO A 78 4.24 11.26 -34.79
N LEU A 79 3.60 11.89 -35.79
CA LEU A 79 2.16 12.04 -35.84
C LEU A 79 1.52 10.70 -36.21
N GLU A 80 2.04 10.04 -37.26
CA GLU A 80 1.61 8.71 -37.68
C GLU A 80 1.80 7.65 -36.58
N LEU A 81 2.89 7.72 -35.79
CA LEU A 81 3.10 6.84 -34.64
C LEU A 81 2.03 7.02 -33.55
N ARG A 82 1.62 8.26 -33.29
CA ARG A 82 0.56 8.56 -32.32
C ARG A 82 -0.79 8.07 -32.83
N GLU A 83 -1.11 8.36 -34.09
CA GLU A 83 -2.33 7.90 -34.74
C GLU A 83 -2.41 6.37 -34.75
N LEU A 84 -1.30 5.69 -35.07
CA LEU A 84 -1.22 4.23 -35.03
C LEU A 84 -1.46 3.69 -33.62
N GLY A 85 -0.87 4.30 -32.59
CA GLY A 85 -1.12 3.92 -31.19
C GLY A 85 -2.60 4.07 -30.81
N THR A 86 -3.22 5.21 -31.12
CA THR A 86 -4.63 5.45 -30.82
C THR A 86 -5.57 4.53 -31.63
N ALA A 87 -5.23 4.27 -32.89
CA ALA A 87 -6.00 3.38 -33.76
C ALA A 87 -5.84 1.91 -33.33
N ALA A 88 -4.68 1.53 -32.79
CA ALA A 88 -4.43 0.18 -32.31
C ALA A 88 -5.31 -0.17 -31.11
N VAL A 89 -5.43 0.75 -30.14
CA VAL A 89 -6.29 0.57 -28.96
C VAL A 89 -7.76 0.40 -29.34
N GLN A 90 -8.21 1.04 -30.42
CA GLN A 90 -9.58 0.92 -30.92
C GLN A 90 -9.87 -0.36 -31.71
N ARG A 91 -8.87 -1.18 -32.03
CA ARG A 91 -9.08 -2.44 -32.76
C ARG A 91 -9.88 -3.42 -31.90
N GLY A 92 -10.72 -4.23 -32.54
CA GLY A 92 -11.54 -5.23 -31.86
C GLY A 92 -10.75 -6.19 -30.97
N GLU A 93 -9.53 -6.56 -31.38
CA GLU A 93 -8.62 -7.43 -30.62
C GLU A 93 -8.23 -6.83 -29.25
N PHE A 94 -7.94 -5.52 -29.21
CA PHE A 94 -7.58 -4.80 -27.98
C PHE A 94 -8.82 -4.47 -27.14
N GLN A 95 -9.93 -4.14 -27.79
CA GLN A 95 -11.20 -3.87 -27.13
C GLN A 95 -11.77 -5.11 -26.43
N ALA A 96 -11.49 -6.31 -26.93
CA ALA A 96 -11.93 -7.58 -26.35
C ALA A 96 -11.37 -7.85 -24.94
N ILE A 97 -10.27 -7.17 -24.56
CA ILE A 97 -9.61 -7.34 -23.26
C ILE A 97 -10.27 -6.47 -22.17
N LEU A 98 -11.11 -5.51 -22.56
CA LEU A 98 -11.82 -4.66 -21.61
C LEU A 98 -12.91 -5.45 -20.86
N PRO A 99 -13.12 -5.17 -19.56
CA PRO A 99 -12.60 -4.04 -18.79
C PRO A 99 -11.22 -4.25 -18.13
N LEU A 100 -10.71 -5.49 -18.05
CA LEU A 100 -9.50 -5.84 -17.29
C LEU A 100 -8.22 -5.22 -17.88
N GLY A 101 -8.13 -5.14 -19.21
CA GLY A 101 -6.95 -4.63 -19.90
C GLY A 101 -6.76 -3.11 -19.91
N ARG A 102 -7.56 -2.31 -19.19
CA ARG A 102 -7.49 -0.83 -19.25
C ARG A 102 -6.09 -0.27 -18.99
N LYS A 103 -5.41 -0.82 -17.97
CA LYS A 103 -4.03 -0.42 -17.62
C LYS A 103 -3.09 -0.68 -18.79
N PHE A 104 -3.13 -1.88 -19.36
CA PHE A 104 -2.32 -2.27 -20.51
C PHE A 104 -2.59 -1.41 -21.76
N LEU A 105 -3.86 -1.10 -22.07
CA LEU A 105 -4.18 -0.22 -23.20
C LEU A 105 -3.60 1.19 -23.01
N THR A 106 -3.65 1.70 -21.78
CA THR A 106 -3.05 2.99 -21.42
C THR A 106 -1.53 2.93 -21.56
N GLU A 107 -0.89 1.82 -21.17
CA GLU A 107 0.56 1.62 -21.34
C GLU A 107 0.97 1.57 -22.82
N VAL A 108 0.20 0.88 -23.66
CA VAL A 108 0.42 0.85 -25.12
C VAL A 108 0.36 2.27 -25.68
N GLU A 109 -0.69 3.03 -25.35
CA GLU A 109 -0.85 4.42 -25.81
C GLU A 109 0.30 5.32 -25.32
N GLN A 110 0.65 5.24 -24.03
CA GLN A 110 1.76 5.98 -23.44
C GLN A 110 3.10 5.62 -24.09
N PHE A 111 3.32 4.35 -24.44
CA PHE A 111 4.52 3.92 -25.13
C PHE A 111 4.66 4.59 -26.51
N PHE A 112 3.61 4.55 -27.34
CA PHE A 112 3.63 5.21 -28.65
C PHE A 112 3.75 6.74 -28.52
N TYR A 113 3.12 7.33 -27.50
CA TYR A 113 3.27 8.75 -27.20
C TYR A 113 4.72 9.12 -26.82
N LYS A 114 5.35 8.35 -25.92
CA LYS A 114 6.75 8.53 -25.51
C LYS A 114 7.70 8.35 -26.70
N ALA A 115 7.48 7.33 -27.52
CA ALA A 115 8.26 7.08 -28.73
C ALA A 115 8.13 8.22 -29.76
N ALA A 116 6.94 8.80 -29.93
CA ALA A 116 6.74 9.97 -30.77
C ALA A 116 7.42 11.23 -30.19
N ALA A 117 7.35 11.42 -28.87
CA ALA A 117 7.96 12.55 -28.18
C ALA A 117 9.49 12.53 -28.25
N THR A 118 10.13 11.36 -28.09
CA THR A 118 11.58 11.22 -28.27
C THR A 118 12.00 11.52 -29.71
N LEU A 119 11.24 11.04 -30.70
CA LEU A 119 11.50 11.33 -32.11
C LEU A 119 11.37 12.83 -32.42
N ALA A 120 10.35 13.50 -31.85
CA ALA A 120 10.16 14.94 -31.97
C ALA A 120 11.26 15.75 -31.24
N GLY A 121 11.73 15.29 -30.08
CA GLY A 121 12.84 15.89 -29.34
C GLY A 121 14.17 15.82 -30.10
N ILE A 122 14.45 14.69 -30.74
CA ILE A 122 15.64 14.51 -31.61
C ILE A 122 15.57 15.47 -32.81
N ARG A 123 14.38 15.70 -33.39
CA ARG A 123 14.16 16.70 -34.44
C ARG A 123 14.49 18.12 -33.95
N LYS A 124 13.91 18.55 -32.81
CA LYS A 124 14.12 19.90 -32.25
C LYS A 124 15.56 20.18 -31.78
N ASN A 125 16.23 19.19 -31.18
CA ASN A 125 17.61 19.38 -30.71
C ASN A 125 18.61 19.54 -31.85
N LYS A 126 18.39 18.89 -33.01
CA LYS A 126 19.22 19.11 -34.20
C LYS A 126 18.89 20.41 -34.94
N GLU A 127 17.63 20.84 -34.92
CA GLU A 127 17.25 22.20 -35.37
C GLU A 127 17.89 23.30 -34.52
N LYS A 128 18.05 23.10 -33.21
CA LYS A 128 18.79 24.04 -32.34
C LYS A 128 20.30 24.04 -32.56
N ILE A 129 20.88 22.90 -32.97
CA ILE A 129 22.30 22.83 -33.36
C ILE A 129 22.54 23.56 -34.69
N THR A 130 21.56 23.54 -35.60
CA THR A 130 21.62 24.27 -36.87
C THR A 130 21.24 25.74 -36.73
N SER A 131 20.37 26.12 -35.78
CA SER A 131 19.95 27.52 -35.58
C SER A 131 20.84 28.33 -34.62
N ARG A 132 21.71 27.71 -33.82
CA ARG A 132 22.67 28.44 -32.95
C ARG A 132 23.77 29.18 -33.72
N LYS A 133 23.87 29.04 -35.04
CA LYS A 133 24.75 29.85 -35.90
C LYS A 133 24.07 30.22 -37.22
N SER A 134 22.92 30.88 -37.13
CA SER A 134 22.54 32.00 -38.02
C SER A 134 21.05 32.32 -37.85
N ALA A 135 20.77 33.61 -37.68
CA ALA A 135 19.48 34.24 -37.99
C ALA A 135 19.81 35.50 -38.81
N PRO A 136 18.86 36.12 -39.56
CA PRO A 136 17.43 35.79 -39.68
C PRO A 136 16.90 35.75 -41.14
N ALA A 137 15.58 35.53 -41.24
CA ALA A 137 14.65 35.88 -42.33
C ALA A 137 14.43 34.87 -43.49
N ALA A 138 13.34 34.10 -43.39
CA ALA A 138 12.25 34.09 -44.37
C ALA A 138 11.08 33.25 -43.82
N ALA A 139 9.89 33.85 -43.87
CA ALA A 139 8.65 33.31 -43.35
C ALA A 139 8.07 32.19 -44.25
N ALA A 140 7.35 31.28 -43.60
CA ALA A 140 6.10 30.67 -44.06
C ALA A 140 5.99 30.29 -45.55
N ALA A 141 6.32 29.04 -45.88
CA ALA A 141 5.61 28.24 -46.88
C ALA A 141 6.04 26.76 -46.73
N ASP A 142 5.10 25.85 -46.98
CA ASP A 142 5.30 24.42 -47.22
C ASP A 142 5.44 23.48 -46.01
N LEU A 143 4.33 23.41 -45.27
CA LEU A 143 3.98 22.30 -44.37
C LEU A 143 3.55 21.00 -45.11
N LYS A 144 4.07 20.72 -46.33
CA LYS A 144 3.61 19.59 -47.17
C LYS A 144 4.67 18.72 -47.84
N THR A 145 5.96 18.92 -47.60
CA THR A 145 6.99 17.99 -48.09
C THR A 145 7.63 17.26 -46.91
N ASP A 146 6.95 16.21 -46.45
CA ASP A 146 7.49 15.30 -45.46
C ASP A 146 8.73 14.62 -46.06
N ALA A 147 9.92 14.96 -45.57
CA ALA A 147 11.19 14.48 -46.11
C ALA A 147 11.33 12.94 -46.05
N LEU A 148 10.48 12.28 -45.27
CA LEU A 148 10.35 10.83 -45.19
C LEU A 148 9.68 10.20 -46.42
N ALA A 149 8.77 10.92 -47.08
CA ALA A 149 8.12 10.46 -48.32
C ALA A 149 9.10 10.37 -49.50
N TYR A 150 10.19 11.16 -49.48
CA TYR A 150 11.24 11.15 -50.51
C TYR A 150 12.22 9.96 -50.34
N VAL A 151 12.62 9.64 -49.10
CA VAL A 151 13.50 8.49 -48.81
C VAL A 151 12.81 7.14 -49.09
N GLY A 152 11.48 7.11 -49.03
CA GLY A 152 10.66 5.95 -49.40
C GLY A 152 10.49 5.71 -50.90
N GLN A 153 10.97 6.59 -51.77
CA GLN A 153 10.84 6.43 -53.23
C GLN A 153 11.88 5.43 -53.75
N SER A 154 11.45 4.55 -54.66
CA SER A 154 12.31 3.56 -55.34
C SER A 154 13.48 4.19 -56.12
N GLN A 155 13.41 5.49 -56.41
CA GLN A 155 14.49 6.27 -57.04
C GLN A 155 15.73 6.41 -56.14
N TRP A 156 15.56 6.49 -54.80
CA TRP A 156 16.67 6.65 -53.85
C TRP A 156 17.60 5.44 -53.79
N HIS A 157 17.02 4.23 -53.84
CA HIS A 157 17.80 2.98 -53.85
C HIS A 157 18.75 2.86 -55.04
N ARG A 158 18.57 3.68 -56.09
CA ARG A 158 19.43 3.74 -57.28
C ARG A 158 20.49 4.85 -57.21
N THR A 159 20.35 5.83 -56.31
CA THR A 159 21.17 7.04 -56.26
C THR A 159 22.60 6.81 -55.72
N PHE A 160 22.84 5.72 -54.99
CA PHE A 160 24.19 5.36 -54.47
C PHE A 160 24.70 4.03 -55.02
N SER A 161 24.48 3.80 -56.31
CA SER A 161 24.91 2.57 -56.98
C SER A 161 26.44 2.47 -57.15
N ASN A 162 27.16 3.60 -57.14
CA ASN A 162 28.63 3.66 -57.29
C ASN A 162 29.36 4.13 -56.01
N SER A 163 30.40 3.38 -55.62
CA SER A 163 31.30 3.69 -54.47
C SER A 163 31.97 5.07 -54.58
N THR A 164 32.28 5.51 -55.80
CA THR A 164 32.92 6.80 -56.08
C THR A 164 31.98 7.99 -55.91
N GLU A 165 30.68 7.82 -56.19
CA GLU A 165 29.67 8.86 -55.99
C GLU A 165 29.32 9.02 -54.51
N LEU A 166 29.26 7.92 -53.76
CA LEU A 166 29.12 7.93 -52.31
C LEU A 166 30.24 8.74 -51.63
N ALA A 167 31.49 8.54 -52.07
CA ALA A 167 32.65 9.24 -51.52
C ALA A 167 32.64 10.76 -51.84
N LYS A 168 32.15 11.14 -53.03
CA LYS A 168 31.97 12.55 -53.41
C LYS A 168 30.88 13.20 -52.58
N TRP A 169 29.72 12.54 -52.48
CA TRP A 169 28.59 13.00 -51.68
C TRP A 169 28.96 13.17 -50.19
N GLN A 170 29.70 12.22 -49.61
CA GLN A 170 30.17 12.33 -48.22
C GLN A 170 31.13 13.50 -47.98
N LYS A 171 31.95 13.87 -48.98
CA LYS A 171 32.82 15.06 -48.89
C LYS A 171 32.01 16.34 -48.94
N GLN A 172 30.99 16.42 -49.81
CA GLN A 172 30.16 17.60 -49.97
C GLN A 172 29.16 17.78 -48.80
N ALA A 173 28.68 16.70 -48.19
CA ALA A 173 27.83 16.72 -47.00
C ALA A 173 28.55 17.23 -45.72
N LYS A 174 29.88 17.24 -45.69
CA LYS A 174 30.67 17.84 -44.59
C LYS A 174 30.77 19.38 -44.69
N VAL A 175 30.40 19.96 -45.83
CA VAL A 175 30.40 21.41 -46.06
C VAL A 175 29.16 22.02 -45.41
N HIS A 176 29.34 23.10 -44.65
CA HIS A 176 28.24 23.74 -43.91
C HIS A 176 27.27 24.47 -44.85
N GLY A 177 25.97 24.17 -44.73
CA GLY A 177 24.89 24.84 -45.46
C GLY A 177 24.46 24.19 -46.78
N SER A 178 25.11 23.11 -47.23
CA SER A 178 24.77 22.42 -48.48
C SER A 178 23.42 21.66 -48.37
N HIS A 179 22.77 21.46 -49.52
CA HIS A 179 21.58 20.61 -49.63
C HIS A 179 21.87 19.19 -49.10
N GLU A 180 23.04 18.64 -49.42
CA GLU A 180 23.48 17.30 -49.04
C GLU A 180 23.72 17.17 -47.53
N GLN A 181 24.13 18.24 -46.83
CA GLN A 181 24.25 18.24 -45.37
C GLN A 181 22.87 18.13 -44.70
N LYS A 182 21.86 18.83 -45.23
CA LYS A 182 20.46 18.74 -44.76
C LYS A 182 19.90 17.34 -45.03
N GLU A 183 20.22 16.74 -46.17
CA GLU A 183 19.87 15.35 -46.49
C GLU A 183 20.59 14.34 -45.59
N ALA A 184 21.89 14.49 -45.36
CA ALA A 184 22.65 13.63 -44.45
C ALA A 184 22.11 13.69 -43.01
N ALA A 185 21.73 14.87 -42.54
CA ALA A 185 21.08 15.04 -41.24
C ALA A 185 19.73 14.33 -41.17
N ARG A 186 18.92 14.40 -42.24
CA ARG A 186 17.63 13.69 -42.37
C ARG A 186 17.81 12.18 -42.38
N LEU A 187 18.81 11.65 -43.09
CA LEU A 187 19.15 10.22 -43.15
C LEU A 187 19.67 9.70 -41.81
N LEU A 188 20.48 10.48 -41.11
CA LEU A 188 20.91 10.15 -39.75
C LEU A 188 19.70 10.08 -38.79
N VAL A 189 18.76 11.02 -38.90
CA VAL A 189 17.52 10.98 -38.09
C VAL A 189 16.69 9.74 -38.43
N HIS A 190 16.57 9.41 -39.73
CA HIS A 190 15.90 8.19 -40.18
C HIS A 190 16.56 6.91 -39.61
N ASN A 191 17.89 6.86 -39.55
CA ASN A 191 18.61 5.66 -39.08
C ASN A 191 18.63 5.51 -37.54
N VAL A 192 18.59 6.62 -36.78
CA VAL A 192 18.69 6.60 -35.30
C VAL A 192 17.41 6.10 -34.63
N CYS A 193 16.23 6.40 -35.17
CA CYS A 193 14.95 5.94 -34.61
C CYS A 193 14.00 5.43 -35.70
N ARG A 194 14.46 4.44 -36.49
CA ARG A 194 13.61 3.77 -37.48
C ARG A 194 12.61 2.84 -36.80
N LEU A 195 11.31 3.12 -36.96
CA LEU A 195 10.21 2.20 -36.73
C LEU A 195 9.35 2.20 -37.99
N THR A 196 9.24 1.06 -38.67
CA THR A 196 8.38 0.92 -39.85
C THR A 196 6.99 0.46 -39.43
N LYS A 197 5.99 0.68 -40.29
CA LYS A 197 4.60 0.23 -40.02
C LYS A 197 4.52 -1.27 -39.74
N ALA A 198 5.22 -2.10 -40.53
CA ALA A 198 5.26 -3.55 -40.34
C ALA A 198 5.86 -3.94 -38.98
N GLN A 199 6.89 -3.22 -38.54
CA GLN A 199 7.48 -3.41 -37.21
C GLN A 199 6.50 -3.01 -36.10
N CYS A 200 5.81 -1.88 -36.22
CA CYS A 200 4.80 -1.46 -35.25
C CYS A 200 3.62 -2.44 -35.17
N GLU A 201 3.15 -2.96 -36.30
CA GLU A 201 2.08 -3.98 -36.32
C GLU A 201 2.53 -5.30 -35.70
N THR A 202 3.76 -5.74 -35.99
CA THR A 202 4.35 -6.93 -35.36
C THR A 202 4.52 -6.73 -33.86
N LEU A 203 4.96 -5.54 -33.44
CA LEU A 203 5.10 -5.17 -32.03
C LEU A 203 3.75 -5.24 -31.31
N LEU A 204 2.70 -4.66 -31.88
CA LEU A 204 1.35 -4.71 -31.32
C LEU A 204 0.85 -6.16 -31.20
N ARG A 205 0.98 -6.97 -32.26
CA ARG A 205 0.58 -8.38 -32.23
C ARG A 205 1.33 -9.19 -31.17
N LEU A 206 2.65 -8.99 -31.06
CA LEU A 206 3.45 -9.66 -30.04
C LEU A 206 3.10 -9.19 -28.63
N SER A 207 2.84 -7.90 -28.44
CA SER A 207 2.40 -7.36 -27.15
C SER A 207 1.08 -7.96 -26.70
N LEU A 208 0.09 -8.11 -27.60
CA LEU A 208 -1.16 -8.80 -27.33
C LEU A 208 -0.95 -10.28 -26.99
N THR A 209 -0.11 -10.98 -27.76
CA THR A 209 0.18 -12.39 -27.51
C THR A 209 0.82 -12.60 -26.14
N LYS A 210 1.76 -11.72 -25.75
CA LYS A 210 2.37 -11.74 -24.42
C LYS A 210 1.35 -11.43 -23.33
N TYR A 211 0.49 -10.45 -23.55
CA TYR A 211 -0.58 -10.11 -22.61
C TYR A 211 -1.51 -11.30 -22.37
N HIS A 212 -2.01 -11.96 -23.42
CA HIS A 212 -2.88 -13.14 -23.28
C HIS A 212 -2.20 -14.30 -22.55
N ARG A 213 -0.90 -14.52 -22.77
CA ARG A 213 -0.13 -15.52 -22.01
C ARG A 213 0.09 -15.13 -20.56
N ALA A 214 0.10 -13.84 -20.26
CA ALA A 214 0.25 -13.33 -18.90
C ALA A 214 -1.06 -13.34 -18.12
N MET A 215 -2.20 -13.66 -18.73
CA MET A 215 -3.47 -13.82 -17.99
C MET A 215 -3.39 -15.01 -17.03
N MET A 216 -4.03 -14.89 -15.88
CA MET A 216 -4.16 -16.00 -14.93
C MET A 216 -4.94 -17.15 -15.54
N GLU A 217 -4.36 -18.35 -15.47
CA GLU A 217 -5.04 -19.57 -15.90
C GLU A 217 -6.09 -20.00 -14.85
N PRO A 218 -7.31 -20.36 -15.28
CA PRO A 218 -8.29 -20.96 -14.38
C PRO A 218 -7.78 -22.28 -13.77
N GLY A 219 -8.10 -22.50 -12.51
CA GLY A 219 -7.66 -23.67 -11.74
C GLY A 219 -6.36 -23.43 -10.96
N GLU A 220 -5.61 -22.36 -11.25
CA GLU A 220 -4.34 -22.11 -10.59
C GLU A 220 -4.49 -21.89 -9.08
N ALA A 221 -3.62 -22.54 -8.30
CA ALA A 221 -3.59 -22.49 -6.84
C ALA A 221 -2.96 -21.19 -6.32
N VAL A 222 -3.56 -20.04 -6.66
CA VAL A 222 -3.04 -18.69 -6.38
C VAL A 222 -2.77 -18.45 -4.89
N GLY A 223 -3.56 -19.06 -4.00
CA GLY A 223 -3.36 -18.94 -2.56
C GLY A 223 -2.08 -19.60 -2.08
N ALA A 224 -1.82 -20.84 -2.52
CA ALA A 224 -0.61 -21.57 -2.14
C ALA A 224 0.66 -20.86 -2.62
N ILE A 225 0.64 -20.34 -3.86
CA ILE A 225 1.76 -19.59 -4.46
C ILE A 225 1.98 -18.28 -3.70
N GLY A 226 0.92 -17.54 -3.40
CA GLY A 226 1.01 -16.30 -2.62
C GLY A 226 1.54 -16.53 -1.21
N ALA A 227 1.07 -17.60 -0.53
CA ALA A 227 1.52 -17.96 0.81
C ALA A 227 3.03 -18.24 0.85
N GLN A 228 3.53 -19.00 -0.12
CA GLN A 228 4.97 -19.30 -0.23
C GLN A 228 5.79 -18.06 -0.56
N SER A 229 5.34 -17.27 -1.52
CA SER A 229 6.01 -16.04 -1.97
C SER A 229 6.21 -15.02 -0.85
N ILE A 230 5.29 -14.97 0.12
CA ILE A 230 5.40 -14.10 1.30
C ILE A 230 6.26 -14.74 2.41
N SER A 231 6.24 -16.07 2.51
CA SER A 231 6.89 -16.80 3.60
C SER A 231 8.37 -17.07 3.38
N GLU A 232 8.78 -17.38 2.14
CA GLU A 232 10.16 -17.71 1.79
C GLU A 232 11.13 -16.56 2.10
N PRO A 233 10.83 -15.28 1.74
CA PRO A 233 11.74 -14.18 2.01
C PRO A 233 11.90 -13.89 3.50
N GLY A 234 10.95 -14.32 4.34
CA GLY A 234 11.07 -14.25 5.80
C GLY A 234 12.33 -14.95 6.34
N THR A 235 12.91 -15.90 5.62
CA THR A 235 14.20 -16.53 5.97
C THR A 235 15.39 -15.57 5.82
N GLN A 236 15.34 -14.67 4.84
CA GLN A 236 16.40 -13.71 4.54
C GLN A 236 16.36 -12.48 5.47
N MET A 237 15.20 -12.19 6.05
CA MET A 237 14.97 -11.01 6.92
C MET A 237 15.61 -11.09 8.32
N THR A 238 16.54 -12.02 8.55
CA THR A 238 17.01 -12.40 9.88
C THR A 238 18.06 -11.47 10.52
N LEU A 239 18.59 -10.44 9.84
CA LEU A 239 19.82 -9.77 10.30
C LEU A 239 19.82 -8.25 10.57
N LYS A 240 18.72 -7.49 10.45
CA LYS A 240 18.64 -6.11 11.00
C LYS A 240 17.21 -5.75 11.42
N THR A 241 16.89 -5.81 12.71
CA THR A 241 15.52 -5.57 13.23
C THR A 241 15.25 -4.11 13.61
N PHE A 242 16.27 -3.26 13.58
CA PHE A 242 16.17 -1.86 13.94
C PHE A 242 16.55 -1.01 12.72
N HIS A 243 15.57 -0.27 12.21
CA HIS A 243 15.87 0.88 11.37
C HIS A 243 15.23 2.11 11.98
N PHE A 244 15.96 3.21 11.89
CA PHE A 244 15.43 4.53 12.20
C PHE A 244 14.60 4.97 11.00
N ALA A 245 13.40 5.52 11.23
CA ALA A 245 12.56 6.08 10.17
C ALA A 245 13.12 7.42 9.66
N GLY A 246 14.38 7.44 9.24
CA GLY A 246 15.14 8.67 8.93
C GLY A 246 15.50 9.52 10.15
N VAL A 247 14.84 9.31 11.30
CA VAL A 247 15.07 10.07 12.54
C VAL A 247 15.71 9.20 13.60
N ALA A 248 16.92 9.57 14.06
CA ALA A 248 17.71 8.84 15.06
C ALA A 248 16.99 8.61 16.40
N SER A 249 15.86 9.28 16.65
CA SER A 249 15.15 9.23 17.93
C SER A 249 13.98 8.24 18.00
N MET A 250 13.53 7.66 16.88
CA MET A 250 12.39 6.74 16.85
C MET A 250 12.81 5.35 16.37
N ASN A 251 12.68 4.37 17.26
CA ASN A 251 12.92 2.97 16.94
C ASN A 251 11.64 2.37 16.35
N VAL A 252 11.69 1.92 15.11
CA VAL A 252 10.56 1.23 14.47
C VAL A 252 10.85 -0.27 14.41
N THR A 253 9.88 -1.09 14.80
CA THR A 253 9.99 -2.54 14.60
C THR A 253 9.92 -2.87 13.11
N LEU A 254 10.95 -3.53 12.59
CA LEU A 254 11.02 -3.98 11.20
C LEU A 254 11.38 -5.45 11.09
N GLY A 255 11.17 -5.99 9.89
CA GLY A 255 11.44 -7.38 9.55
C GLY A 255 10.38 -8.34 10.09
N VAL A 256 10.83 -9.54 10.47
CA VAL A 256 9.94 -10.64 10.85
C VAL A 256 9.04 -10.34 12.06
N PRO A 257 9.49 -9.66 13.14
CA PRO A 257 8.61 -9.29 14.25
C PRO A 257 7.45 -8.38 13.85
N ARG A 258 7.70 -7.44 12.93
CA ARG A 258 6.65 -6.55 12.42
C ARG A 258 5.69 -7.28 11.49
N LEU A 259 6.23 -8.11 10.58
CA LEU A 259 5.42 -8.97 9.71
C LEU A 259 4.49 -9.88 10.53
N LYS A 260 4.99 -10.43 11.65
CA LYS A 260 4.19 -11.18 12.63
C LYS A 260 3.04 -10.35 13.20
N GLU A 261 3.30 -9.12 13.63
CA GLU A 261 2.27 -8.25 14.23
C GLU A 261 1.12 -8.01 13.24
N ILE A 262 1.47 -7.77 11.96
CA ILE A 262 0.51 -7.57 10.87
C ILE A 262 -0.30 -8.84 10.61
N ILE A 263 0.36 -9.97 10.33
CA ILE A 263 -0.30 -11.25 10.00
C ILE A 263 -1.22 -11.72 11.15
N ASN A 264 -0.84 -11.48 12.40
CA ASN A 264 -1.65 -11.88 13.54
C ASN A 264 -2.82 -10.94 13.82
N ALA A 265 -2.89 -9.76 13.19
CA ALA A 265 -3.78 -8.67 13.56
C ALA A 265 -3.74 -8.43 15.09
N GLY A 266 -2.55 -8.10 15.60
CA GLY A 266 -2.36 -7.86 17.04
C GLY A 266 -3.12 -6.62 17.53
N LYS A 267 -3.93 -6.73 18.59
CA LYS A 267 -4.65 -5.59 19.20
C LYS A 267 -3.74 -4.52 19.80
N ASN A 268 -2.57 -4.94 20.25
CA ASN A 268 -1.53 -4.07 20.79
C ASN A 268 -0.25 -4.38 20.03
N ILE A 269 0.39 -3.35 19.47
CA ILE A 269 1.68 -3.44 18.80
C ILE A 269 2.78 -2.78 19.63
N SER A 270 4.03 -3.18 19.39
CA SER A 270 5.16 -2.72 20.18
C SER A 270 5.48 -1.24 19.95
N THR A 271 5.43 -0.78 18.70
CA THR A 271 5.77 0.60 18.30
C THR A 271 4.68 1.17 17.38
N PRO A 272 3.54 1.64 17.94
CA PRO A 272 2.50 2.32 17.17
C PRO A 272 2.95 3.72 16.80
N ILE A 273 2.92 4.02 15.50
CA ILE A 273 3.37 5.30 14.94
C ILE A 273 2.25 5.84 14.04
N ILE A 274 1.89 7.09 14.30
CA ILE A 274 0.97 7.89 13.50
C ILE A 274 1.78 8.99 12.83
N THR A 275 1.76 9.02 11.50
CA THR A 275 2.39 10.06 10.70
C THR A 275 1.34 11.13 10.42
N ALA A 276 1.38 12.22 11.18
CA ALA A 276 0.45 13.34 11.08
C ALA A 276 0.99 14.40 10.13
N ALA A 277 0.26 14.62 9.04
CA ALA A 277 0.52 15.71 8.11
C ALA A 277 0.09 17.04 8.73
N LEU A 278 0.85 18.11 8.53
CA LEU A 278 0.52 19.44 9.03
C LEU A 278 -0.13 20.28 7.92
N VAL A 279 -1.15 21.06 8.28
CA VAL A 279 -1.76 22.03 7.34
C VAL A 279 -0.75 23.11 6.95
N CYS A 280 0.05 23.58 7.91
CA CYS A 280 1.13 24.54 7.69
C CYS A 280 2.48 23.83 7.88
N ALA A 281 2.99 23.24 6.80
CA ALA A 281 4.24 22.48 6.80
C ALA A 281 5.51 23.34 6.74
N ASP A 282 5.39 24.66 6.52
CA ASP A 282 6.54 25.56 6.36
C ASP A 282 6.97 26.23 7.66
N ASP A 283 6.06 26.33 8.64
CA ASP A 283 6.29 27.06 9.90
C ASP A 283 6.56 26.12 11.09
N GLU A 284 7.75 26.23 11.67
CA GLU A 284 8.15 25.45 12.82
C GLU A 284 7.37 25.82 14.09
N ARG A 285 6.95 27.09 14.24
CA ARG A 285 6.17 27.51 15.42
C ARG A 285 4.81 26.83 15.43
N SER A 286 4.13 26.84 14.28
CA SER A 286 2.86 26.12 14.10
C SER A 286 3.03 24.62 14.39
N ALA A 287 4.10 23.99 13.89
CA ALA A 287 4.40 22.59 14.17
C ALA A 287 4.60 22.31 15.68
N ARG A 288 5.30 23.21 16.41
CA ARG A 288 5.49 23.09 17.87
C ARG A 288 4.19 23.25 18.65
N ILE A 289 3.31 24.17 18.24
CA ILE A 289 1.98 24.34 18.87
C ILE A 289 1.14 23.08 18.69
N VAL A 290 1.09 22.51 17.47
CA VAL A 290 0.35 21.27 17.20
C VAL A 290 0.97 20.11 17.98
N LYS A 291 2.30 20.01 18.02
CA LYS A 291 3.02 19.03 18.83
C LYS A 291 2.60 19.09 20.30
N GLY A 292 2.60 20.28 20.91
CA GLY A 292 2.20 20.47 22.32
C GLY A 292 0.73 20.13 22.62
N ARG A 293 -0.13 20.13 21.60
CA ARG A 293 -1.54 19.70 21.72
C ARG A 293 -1.71 18.19 21.60
N ILE A 294 -0.82 17.50 20.90
CA ILE A 294 -0.87 16.04 20.71
C ILE A 294 -0.16 15.32 21.84
N GLU A 295 1.07 15.75 22.14
CA GLU A 295 1.93 15.15 23.16
C GLU A 295 1.30 15.32 24.54
N LYS A 296 1.23 14.23 25.32
CA LYS A 296 0.70 14.30 26.67
C LYS A 296 1.65 15.11 27.56
N THR A 297 1.09 16.09 28.24
CA THR A 297 1.81 16.90 29.23
C THR A 297 1.22 16.64 30.60
N THR A 298 2.07 16.25 31.54
CA THR A 298 1.64 15.94 32.91
C THR A 298 1.79 17.16 33.80
N LEU A 299 0.98 17.24 34.87
CA LEU A 299 1.04 18.35 35.82
C LEU A 299 2.42 18.44 36.49
N GLY A 300 3.12 17.32 36.65
CA GLY A 300 4.48 17.28 37.18
C GLY A 300 5.50 18.02 36.32
N GLU A 301 5.35 18.01 34.99
CA GLU A 301 6.26 18.69 34.05
C GLU A 301 6.02 20.20 34.02
N VAL A 302 4.77 20.62 34.25
CA VAL A 302 4.34 22.02 34.15
C VAL A 302 4.40 22.76 35.50
N ALA A 303 4.48 22.03 36.61
CA ALA A 303 4.51 22.63 37.95
C ALA A 303 5.93 22.89 38.45
N VAL A 304 6.20 24.12 38.92
CA VAL A 304 7.45 24.46 39.62
C VAL A 304 7.58 23.64 40.90
N HIS A 305 6.50 23.54 41.66
CA HIS A 305 6.43 22.71 42.86
C HIS A 305 4.99 22.42 43.27
N ILE A 306 4.83 21.26 43.91
CA ILE A 306 3.59 20.82 44.58
C ILE A 306 3.92 20.69 46.07
N LYS A 307 3.47 21.66 46.88
CA LYS A 307 3.79 21.71 48.32
C LYS A 307 2.54 21.54 49.18
N GLN A 308 2.70 20.92 50.34
CA GLN A 308 1.67 20.85 51.37
C GLN A 308 1.79 22.09 52.27
N VAL A 309 0.67 22.76 52.53
CA VAL A 309 0.60 23.91 53.43
C VAL A 309 -0.38 23.57 54.54
N PHE A 310 0.14 23.56 55.77
CA PHE A 310 -0.64 23.38 56.99
C PHE A 310 -0.82 24.75 57.65
N ALA A 311 -2.03 25.32 57.55
CA ALA A 311 -2.42 26.51 58.29
C ALA A 311 -3.29 26.11 59.48
N ARG A 312 -3.45 27.01 60.47
CA ARG A 312 -4.26 26.77 61.66
C ARG A 312 -5.70 26.32 61.35
N ASP A 313 -6.28 26.87 60.28
CA ASP A 313 -7.68 26.63 59.93
C ASP A 313 -7.87 25.61 58.79
N GLN A 314 -6.83 25.33 58.00
CA GLN A 314 -6.94 24.46 56.82
C GLN A 314 -5.60 23.87 56.36
N ALA A 315 -5.65 22.64 55.87
CA ALA A 315 -4.54 21.99 55.18
C ALA A 315 -4.88 21.84 53.69
N TYR A 316 -3.98 22.28 52.81
CA TYR A 316 -4.18 22.18 51.36
C TYR A 316 -2.85 21.96 50.62
N LEU A 317 -2.95 21.40 49.42
CA LEU A 317 -1.87 21.34 48.44
C LEU A 317 -1.85 22.63 47.63
N SER A 318 -0.69 23.29 47.59
CA SER A 318 -0.44 24.44 46.73
C SER A 318 0.37 23.99 45.53
N VAL A 319 -0.21 24.14 44.35
CA VAL A 319 0.45 23.91 43.06
C VAL A 319 0.79 25.27 42.46
N LYS A 320 2.06 25.48 42.12
CA LYS A 320 2.50 26.67 41.36
C LYS A 320 2.90 26.24 39.96
N LEU A 321 2.23 26.77 38.95
CA LEU A 321 2.55 26.52 37.54
C LEU A 321 3.78 27.34 37.12
N ASP A 322 4.55 26.79 36.19
CA ASP A 322 5.67 27.48 35.55
C ASP A 322 5.21 28.13 34.23
N MET A 323 4.77 29.39 34.31
CA MET A 323 4.31 30.12 33.12
C MET A 323 5.43 30.32 32.09
N ALA A 324 6.70 30.42 32.51
CA ALA A 324 7.82 30.59 31.58
C ALA A 324 8.05 29.32 30.75
N ALA A 325 7.95 28.13 31.37
CA ALA A 325 8.03 26.86 30.66
C ALA A 325 6.83 26.62 29.73
N ILE A 326 5.62 26.98 30.18
CA ILE A 326 4.39 26.91 29.36
C ILE A 326 4.52 27.77 28.10
N ASP A 327 4.99 29.01 28.24
CA ASP A 327 5.17 29.94 27.13
C ASP A 327 6.28 29.48 26.17
N ALA A 328 7.38 28.94 26.70
CA ALA A 328 8.48 28.40 25.89
C ALA A 328 8.06 27.18 25.05
N LEU A 329 7.19 26.33 25.59
CA LEU A 329 6.62 25.17 24.90
C LEU A 329 5.37 25.53 24.07
N GLN A 330 4.93 26.79 24.11
CA GLN A 330 3.75 27.31 23.41
C GLN A 330 2.46 26.55 23.76
N LEU A 331 2.33 26.11 25.01
CA LEU A 331 1.17 25.39 25.52
C LEU A 331 0.05 26.38 25.90
N THR A 332 -1.19 26.04 25.58
CA THR A 332 -2.36 26.87 25.91
C THR A 332 -2.94 26.45 27.27
N ILE A 333 -2.13 26.54 28.34
CA ILE A 333 -2.47 26.05 29.68
C ILE A 333 -2.60 27.21 30.65
N ASP A 334 -3.74 27.27 31.34
CA ASP A 334 -4.01 28.17 32.45
C ASP A 334 -4.35 27.38 33.71
N ALA A 335 -4.31 28.00 34.89
CA ALA A 335 -4.82 27.35 36.10
C ALA A 335 -6.30 26.93 36.00
N ARG A 336 -7.09 27.61 35.15
CA ARG A 336 -8.47 27.20 34.89
C ARG A 336 -8.53 25.88 34.10
N THR A 337 -7.69 25.73 33.08
CA THR A 337 -7.63 24.49 32.29
C THR A 337 -7.08 23.34 33.14
N VAL A 338 -6.05 23.60 33.95
CA VAL A 338 -5.51 22.64 34.93
C VAL A 338 -6.59 22.21 35.93
N ARG A 339 -7.41 23.14 36.44
CA ARG A 339 -8.55 22.80 37.32
C ARG A 339 -9.53 21.86 36.63
N HIS A 340 -9.91 22.15 35.38
CA HIS A 340 -10.80 21.28 34.62
C HIS A 340 -10.18 19.91 34.36
N ALA A 341 -8.89 19.86 34.04
CA ALA A 341 -8.15 18.61 33.82
C ALA A 341 -8.05 17.75 35.09
N ILE A 342 -7.86 18.36 36.26
CA ILE A 342 -7.86 17.64 37.56
C ILE A 342 -9.24 17.06 37.87
N LEU A 343 -10.32 17.83 37.64
CA LEU A 343 -11.68 17.37 37.89
C LEU A 343 -12.15 16.33 36.87
N GLY A 344 -11.73 16.47 35.62
CA GLY A 344 -12.02 15.56 34.51
C GLY A 344 -10.96 14.49 34.28
N ALA A 345 -10.09 14.20 35.28
CA ALA A 345 -8.89 13.39 35.08
C ALA A 345 -9.20 12.02 34.45
N VAL A 346 -8.78 11.85 33.20
CA VAL A 346 -8.92 10.63 32.39
C VAL A 346 -7.76 9.68 32.70
N GLY A 347 -8.02 8.36 32.71
CA GLY A 347 -6.97 7.33 32.88
C GLY A 347 -6.59 6.97 34.32
N MET A 348 -7.15 7.66 35.33
CA MET A 348 -6.91 7.32 36.74
C MET A 348 -7.80 6.15 37.21
N PRO A 349 -7.28 5.24 38.07
CA PRO A 349 -8.05 4.11 38.55
C PRO A 349 -9.32 4.57 39.28
N PRO A 350 -10.43 3.80 39.21
CA PRO A 350 -11.73 4.21 39.77
C PRO A 350 -11.71 4.47 41.29
N ARG A 351 -10.73 3.90 42.01
CA ARG A 351 -10.50 4.12 43.45
C ARG A 351 -9.48 5.22 43.76
N SER A 352 -8.99 5.95 42.75
CA SER A 352 -8.05 7.05 42.96
C SER A 352 -8.71 8.21 43.71
N ILE A 353 -7.93 8.88 44.55
CA ILE A 353 -8.43 10.03 45.33
C ILE A 353 -8.80 11.23 44.45
N ILE A 354 -8.25 11.30 43.23
CA ILE A 354 -8.52 12.38 42.28
C ILE A 354 -9.98 12.33 41.81
N LYS A 355 -10.56 11.14 41.61
CA LYS A 355 -12.00 11.01 41.26
C LYS A 355 -12.95 11.39 42.39
N LEU A 356 -12.46 11.51 43.63
CA LEU A 356 -13.22 12.02 44.76
C LEU A 356 -13.18 13.56 44.85
N LEU A 357 -12.32 14.21 44.06
CA LEU A 357 -12.28 15.66 43.97
C LEU A 357 -13.53 16.16 43.25
N LYS A 358 -14.14 17.20 43.82
CA LYS A 358 -15.27 17.92 43.23
C LYS A 358 -14.84 19.37 43.07
N GLU A 359 -15.64 20.17 42.37
CA GLU A 359 -15.42 21.60 42.18
C GLU A 359 -14.99 22.40 43.43
N PRO A 360 -15.56 22.19 44.65
CA PRO A 360 -15.14 22.92 45.84
C PRO A 360 -13.75 22.55 46.35
N HIS A 361 -13.20 21.39 45.95
CA HIS A 361 -11.88 20.96 46.40
C HIS A 361 -10.75 21.63 45.64
N VAL A 362 -10.97 22.15 44.43
CA VAL A 362 -9.94 22.82 43.62
C VAL A 362 -10.28 24.30 43.50
N LEU A 363 -9.60 25.11 44.32
CA LEU A 363 -9.80 26.56 44.41
C LEU A 363 -8.77 27.31 43.59
N LEU A 364 -9.26 28.25 42.78
CA LEU A 364 -8.44 29.19 42.02
C LEU A 364 -8.16 30.42 42.88
N ASN A 365 -6.94 30.92 42.83
CA ASN A 365 -6.58 32.13 43.55
C ASN A 365 -6.78 33.37 42.66
N ALA A 366 -7.79 34.20 42.95
CA ALA A 366 -8.11 35.37 42.13
C ALA A 366 -6.96 36.39 42.02
N ARG A 367 -6.05 36.45 43.02
CA ARG A 367 -4.92 37.38 43.01
C ARG A 367 -3.69 36.88 42.26
N ARG A 368 -3.57 35.56 42.02
CA ARG A 368 -2.44 34.96 41.32
C ARG A 368 -2.93 33.79 40.47
N PRO A 369 -3.09 33.97 39.14
CA PRO A 369 -3.62 32.93 38.27
C PRO A 369 -2.70 31.70 38.26
N ASP A 370 -1.39 31.83 38.46
CA ASP A 370 -0.42 30.72 38.38
C ASP A 370 -0.46 29.75 39.58
N LYS A 371 -1.32 30.00 40.58
CA LYS A 371 -1.40 29.18 41.81
C LYS A 371 -2.76 28.56 42.02
N LEU A 372 -2.77 27.25 42.20
CA LEU A 372 -3.96 26.48 42.59
C LEU A 372 -3.85 26.02 44.05
N ARG A 373 -5.01 25.96 44.71
CA ARG A 373 -5.18 25.35 46.03
C ARG A 373 -6.07 24.13 45.91
N ILE A 374 -5.59 22.99 46.37
CA ILE A 374 -6.30 21.72 46.33
C ILE A 374 -6.53 21.24 47.76
N LEU A 375 -7.80 21.14 48.14
CA LEU A 375 -8.25 20.65 49.44
C LEU A 375 -8.42 19.13 49.40
N ALA A 376 -8.04 18.46 50.47
CA ALA A 376 -8.23 17.02 50.60
C ALA A 376 -9.72 16.71 50.87
N PRO A 377 -10.30 15.70 50.21
CA PRO A 377 -11.68 15.30 50.48
C PRO A 377 -11.79 14.65 51.87
N ALA A 378 -12.87 14.97 52.60
CA ALA A 378 -13.08 14.52 53.98
C ALA A 378 -13.40 13.01 54.13
N LYS A 379 -13.75 12.31 53.03
CA LYS A 379 -14.15 10.90 53.02
C LYS A 379 -13.16 10.04 52.22
N TYR A 380 -11.95 9.84 52.72
CA TYR A 380 -10.95 8.98 52.08
C TYR A 380 -10.63 7.75 52.94
N LYS A 381 -10.91 6.55 52.39
CA LYS A 381 -10.80 5.23 53.06
C LYS A 381 -11.34 5.24 54.48
N SER A 382 -12.61 4.84 54.65
CA SER A 382 -13.36 4.70 55.93
C SER A 382 -12.49 4.32 57.15
N ALA A 383 -11.78 5.29 57.70
CA ALA A 383 -10.97 5.15 58.88
C ALA A 383 -11.77 5.77 60.01
N THR A 384 -11.92 5.02 61.09
CA THR A 384 -12.65 5.35 62.32
C THR A 384 -12.18 6.65 62.99
N ASP A 385 -11.07 7.23 62.51
CA ASP A 385 -10.47 8.46 63.02
C ASP A 385 -10.30 9.51 61.90
N SER A 386 -11.04 10.61 62.00
CA SER A 386 -11.16 11.66 60.97
C SER A 386 -9.85 12.43 60.70
N ARG A 387 -8.96 12.50 61.70
CA ARG A 387 -7.68 13.23 61.58
C ARG A 387 -6.62 12.48 60.78
N SER A 388 -6.54 11.16 60.94
CA SER A 388 -5.59 10.33 60.19
C SER A 388 -5.99 10.21 58.72
N SER A 389 -7.29 10.14 58.43
CA SER A 389 -7.84 10.09 57.07
C SER A 389 -7.42 11.29 56.20
N MET A 390 -7.45 12.52 56.74
CA MET A 390 -7.06 13.73 55.99
C MET A 390 -5.57 13.76 55.64
N TYR A 391 -4.70 13.28 56.53
CA TYR A 391 -3.26 13.17 56.26
C TYR A 391 -2.97 12.14 55.16
N PHE A 392 -3.57 10.95 55.24
CA PHE A 392 -3.42 9.93 54.20
C PHE A 392 -4.01 10.37 52.86
N ALA A 393 -5.11 11.13 52.88
CA ALA A 393 -5.68 11.76 51.70
C ALA A 393 -4.71 12.75 51.05
N MET A 394 -4.12 13.64 51.85
CA MET A 394 -3.15 14.64 51.39
C MET A 394 -1.90 13.98 50.80
N GLN A 395 -1.40 12.90 51.41
CA GLN A 395 -0.24 12.18 50.92
C GLN A 395 -0.53 11.41 49.62
N SER A 396 -1.71 10.79 49.53
CA SER A 396 -2.19 10.14 48.30
C SER A 396 -2.37 11.15 47.16
N LEU A 397 -2.95 12.31 47.44
CA LEU A 397 -3.06 13.41 46.47
C LEU A 397 -1.69 13.90 46.02
N LYS A 398 -0.75 14.11 46.93
CA LYS A 398 0.62 14.52 46.59
C LYS A 398 1.30 13.52 45.64
N ALA A 399 1.08 12.22 45.84
CA ALA A 399 1.64 11.18 44.98
C ALA A 399 0.95 11.10 43.61
N ALA A 400 -0.36 11.35 43.54
CA ALA A 400 -1.16 11.18 42.33
C ALA A 400 -1.28 12.45 41.46
N LEU A 401 -1.18 13.65 42.05
CA LEU A 401 -1.30 14.91 41.31
C LEU A 401 -0.26 15.09 40.19
N PRO A 402 1.02 14.73 40.36
CA PRO A 402 2.01 14.88 39.28
C PRO A 402 1.66 14.11 38.01
N SER A 403 0.97 12.97 38.10
CA SER A 403 0.63 12.13 36.95
C SER A 403 -0.70 12.50 36.28
N VAL A 404 -1.38 13.55 36.75
CA VAL A 404 -2.57 14.08 36.07
C VAL A 404 -2.14 14.68 34.73
N ILE A 405 -2.81 14.28 33.65
CA ILE A 405 -2.61 14.84 32.31
C ILE A 405 -3.36 16.16 32.23
N VAL A 406 -2.65 17.24 31.90
CA VAL A 406 -3.21 18.60 31.83
C VAL A 406 -3.66 18.93 30.41
N GLN A 407 -2.85 18.58 29.42
CA GLN A 407 -3.13 18.77 28.00
C GLN A 407 -2.51 17.62 27.21
N GLY A 408 -3.08 17.31 26.03
CA GLY A 408 -2.60 16.24 25.16
C GLY A 408 -3.48 15.00 25.16
N ILE A 409 -3.16 14.07 24.27
CA ILE A 409 -3.90 12.81 24.12
C ILE A 409 -3.32 11.77 25.09
N PRO A 410 -4.12 11.14 25.98
CA PRO A 410 -3.62 10.20 26.99
C PRO A 410 -2.89 8.97 26.42
N THR A 411 -3.32 8.50 25.24
CA THR A 411 -2.79 7.32 24.56
C THR A 411 -1.48 7.59 23.82
N VAL A 412 -1.10 8.86 23.62
CA VAL A 412 0.16 9.25 22.99
C VAL A 412 1.27 9.24 24.04
N ASN A 413 2.44 8.70 23.68
CA ASN A 413 3.62 8.71 24.52
C ASN A 413 4.50 9.93 24.25
N ARG A 414 4.79 10.19 22.98
CA ARG A 414 5.68 11.28 22.55
C ARG A 414 5.41 11.66 21.10
N ALA A 415 5.77 12.89 20.74
CA ALA A 415 5.71 13.36 19.35
C ALA A 415 7.04 13.99 18.94
N VAL A 416 7.46 13.77 17.70
CA VAL A 416 8.70 14.30 17.12
C VAL A 416 8.40 15.00 15.80
N ILE A 417 9.00 16.17 15.61
CA ILE A 417 8.94 16.90 14.33
C ILE A 417 10.01 16.31 13.42
N ASN A 418 9.59 15.85 12.25
CA ASN A 418 10.49 15.35 11.21
C ASN A 418 10.51 16.30 10.01
N TYR A 419 11.67 16.38 9.37
CA TYR A 419 11.91 17.18 8.18
C TYR A 419 12.02 16.24 6.98
N GLU A 420 11.17 16.42 5.96
CA GLU A 420 11.34 15.66 4.72
C GLU A 420 12.64 16.09 4.00
N GLU A 421 13.42 15.11 3.57
CA GLU A 421 14.60 15.32 2.74
C GLU A 421 14.17 15.57 1.28
N GLY A 422 13.93 16.83 0.94
CA GLY A 422 13.52 17.28 -0.41
C GLY A 422 13.85 18.74 -0.69
N LYS A 423 13.66 19.18 -1.95
CA LYS A 423 13.85 20.59 -2.35
C LYS A 423 12.87 21.54 -1.65
N ASP A 424 11.68 21.02 -1.30
CA ASP A 424 10.68 21.69 -0.47
C ASP A 424 10.73 21.05 0.92
N LYS A 425 11.22 21.79 1.92
CA LYS A 425 11.34 21.31 3.31
C LYS A 425 9.96 21.26 3.98
N LYS A 426 9.19 20.20 3.74
CA LYS A 426 7.91 20.00 4.42
C LYS A 426 8.11 19.37 5.79
N LEU A 427 7.46 19.94 6.79
CA LEU A 427 7.41 19.41 8.16
C LEU A 427 6.24 18.44 8.31
N HIS A 428 6.51 17.28 8.90
CA HIS A 428 5.46 16.36 9.37
C HIS A 428 5.74 15.92 10.81
N LEU A 429 4.70 15.52 11.52
CA LEU A 429 4.79 15.05 12.90
C LEU A 429 4.75 13.52 12.93
N LEU A 430 5.72 12.91 13.58
CA LEU A 430 5.69 11.50 13.94
C LEU A 430 5.23 11.39 15.38
N VAL A 431 4.09 10.74 15.59
CA VAL A 431 3.46 10.59 16.90
C VAL A 431 3.55 9.12 17.31
N GLU A 432 4.19 8.84 18.44
CA GLU A 432 4.28 7.49 19.00
C GLU A 432 3.14 7.26 20.00
N GLY A 433 2.21 6.37 19.65
CA GLY A 433 1.06 6.04 20.48
C GLY A 433 -0.16 5.64 19.67
N TYR A 434 -1.28 5.49 20.39
CA TYR A 434 -2.60 5.21 19.81
C TYR A 434 -3.45 6.49 19.83
N GLY A 435 -4.59 6.48 19.15
CA GLY A 435 -5.56 7.58 19.11
C GLY A 435 -5.61 8.29 17.76
N LEU A 436 -5.63 7.56 16.64
CA LEU A 436 -5.67 8.13 15.29
C LEU A 436 -6.83 9.11 15.11
N SER A 437 -8.03 8.77 15.58
CA SER A 437 -9.19 9.66 15.52
C SER A 437 -8.97 10.98 16.26
N ASP A 438 -8.31 10.92 17.42
CA ASP A 438 -8.04 12.10 18.23
C ASP A 438 -6.97 12.98 17.57
N VAL A 439 -5.93 12.36 17.00
CA VAL A 439 -4.86 13.06 16.26
C VAL A 439 -5.42 13.76 15.02
N MET A 440 -6.28 13.10 14.24
CA MET A 440 -6.94 13.70 13.08
C MET A 440 -7.88 14.85 13.44
N GLY A 441 -8.47 14.82 14.64
CA GLY A 441 -9.37 15.87 15.12
C GLY A 441 -8.67 17.13 15.65
N ILE A 442 -7.34 17.11 15.78
CA ILE A 442 -6.59 18.25 16.33
C ILE A 442 -6.44 19.37 15.28
N PRO A 443 -6.79 20.62 15.64
CA PRO A 443 -6.64 21.75 14.72
C PRO A 443 -5.16 22.01 14.40
N GLY A 444 -4.83 22.01 13.11
CA GLY A 444 -3.49 22.16 12.56
C GLY A 444 -2.92 20.87 11.95
N VAL A 445 -3.54 19.73 12.22
CA VAL A 445 -3.28 18.46 11.55
C VAL A 445 -4.17 18.35 10.31
N ASP A 446 -3.60 17.92 9.19
CA ASP A 446 -4.36 17.53 8.00
C ASP A 446 -4.79 16.07 8.11
N GLY A 447 -6.07 15.86 8.42
CA GLY A 447 -6.65 14.53 8.57
C GLY A 447 -6.69 13.72 7.28
N LEU A 448 -6.65 14.34 6.09
CA LEU A 448 -6.75 13.61 4.82
C LEU A 448 -5.47 12.84 4.48
N HIS A 449 -4.31 13.36 4.91
CA HIS A 449 -2.99 12.78 4.63
C HIS A 449 -2.35 12.14 5.86
N THR A 450 -3.06 12.09 6.99
CA THR A 450 -2.57 11.45 8.21
C THR A 450 -2.72 9.94 8.12
N THR A 451 -1.65 9.20 8.42
CA THR A 451 -1.61 7.73 8.34
C THR A 451 -1.19 7.11 9.67
N SER A 452 -1.55 5.86 9.91
CA SER A 452 -1.14 5.08 11.09
C SER A 452 -0.69 3.70 10.65
N ASN A 453 0.28 3.15 11.37
CA ASN A 453 0.75 1.79 11.15
C ASN A 453 -0.11 0.73 11.87
N HIS A 454 -1.07 1.12 12.72
CA HIS A 454 -1.87 0.17 13.50
C HIS A 454 -3.17 -0.22 12.77
N ILE A 455 -3.21 -1.44 12.23
CA ILE A 455 -4.28 -1.92 11.35
C ILE A 455 -5.67 -1.90 12.03
N ILE A 456 -5.79 -2.43 13.24
CA ILE A 456 -7.07 -2.51 13.97
C ILE A 456 -7.61 -1.13 14.33
N GLU A 457 -6.73 -0.14 14.50
CA GLU A 457 -7.16 1.23 14.74
C GLU A 457 -7.64 1.91 13.47
N VAL A 458 -6.96 1.68 12.36
CA VAL A 458 -7.40 2.16 11.04
C VAL A 458 -8.74 1.54 10.65
N GLU A 459 -8.93 0.25 10.90
CA GLU A 459 -10.23 -0.42 10.71
C GLU A 459 -11.36 0.28 11.48
N LYS A 460 -11.13 0.64 12.75
CA LYS A 460 -12.13 1.29 13.59
C LYS A 460 -12.44 2.73 13.21
N THR A 461 -11.47 3.44 12.61
CA THR A 461 -11.57 4.88 12.33
C THR A 461 -11.95 5.17 10.88
N LEU A 462 -11.35 4.47 9.92
CA LEU A 462 -11.51 4.68 8.48
C LEU A 462 -12.25 3.53 7.78
N GLY A 463 -12.42 2.38 8.44
CA GLY A 463 -13.14 1.23 7.90
C GLY A 463 -12.24 0.16 7.28
N ILE A 464 -12.88 -0.90 6.77
CA ILE A 464 -12.20 -2.13 6.36
C ILE A 464 -11.33 -1.98 5.11
N GLU A 465 -11.74 -1.17 4.12
CA GLU A 465 -10.95 -0.94 2.90
C GLU A 465 -9.66 -0.17 3.15
N ALA A 466 -9.69 0.79 4.08
CA ALA A 466 -8.48 1.49 4.52
C ALA A 466 -7.52 0.52 5.23
N ALA A 467 -8.06 -0.38 6.06
CA ALA A 467 -7.26 -1.41 6.72
C ALA A 467 -6.66 -2.42 5.73
N ARG A 468 -7.42 -2.85 4.71
CA ARG A 468 -6.96 -3.70 3.61
C ARG A 468 -5.75 -3.09 2.90
N PHE A 469 -5.88 -1.83 2.47
CA PHE A 469 -4.79 -1.10 1.81
C PHE A 469 -3.56 -0.94 2.72
N LEU A 470 -3.78 -0.66 4.01
CA LEU A 470 -2.71 -0.54 4.99
C LEU A 470 -1.94 -1.87 5.16
N ILE A 471 -2.62 -3.02 5.20
CA ILE A 471 -1.97 -4.33 5.27
C ILE A 471 -1.03 -4.52 4.07
N ALA A 472 -1.52 -4.28 2.86
CA ALA A 472 -0.73 -4.46 1.64
C ALA A 472 0.49 -3.51 1.59
N SER A 473 0.28 -2.23 1.93
CA SER A 473 1.35 -1.21 1.91
C SER A 473 2.39 -1.42 3.02
N GLU A 474 1.99 -1.81 4.23
CA GLU A 474 2.93 -2.12 5.33
C GLU A 474 3.78 -3.35 5.02
N VAL A 475 3.19 -4.41 4.49
CA VAL A 475 3.97 -5.61 4.10
C VAL A 475 4.92 -5.26 2.97
N SER A 476 4.47 -4.49 1.97
CA SER A 476 5.34 -4.00 0.90
C SER A 476 6.51 -3.14 1.43
N TYR A 477 6.22 -2.23 2.37
CA TYR A 477 7.23 -1.39 3.00
C TYR A 477 8.30 -2.23 3.72
N ILE A 478 7.88 -3.22 4.52
CA ILE A 478 8.82 -4.13 5.21
C ILE A 478 9.68 -4.89 4.22
N MET A 479 9.10 -5.43 3.14
CA MET A 479 9.83 -6.22 2.15
C MET A 479 10.83 -5.35 1.36
N SER A 480 10.40 -4.16 0.95
CA SER A 480 11.24 -3.20 0.22
C SER A 480 12.44 -2.70 1.03
N ALA A 481 12.30 -2.54 2.36
CA ALA A 481 13.38 -2.12 3.24
C ALA A 481 14.57 -3.12 3.27
N TYR A 482 14.31 -4.40 2.96
CA TYR A 482 15.36 -5.43 2.81
C TYR A 482 15.75 -5.69 1.35
N GLY A 483 15.24 -4.92 0.39
CA GLY A 483 15.51 -5.11 -1.03
C GLY A 483 14.84 -6.36 -1.62
N ILE A 484 13.82 -6.90 -0.95
CA ILE A 484 13.06 -8.06 -1.41
C ILE A 484 11.88 -7.54 -2.25
N GLY A 485 11.91 -7.82 -3.56
CA GLY A 485 10.79 -7.54 -4.46
C GLY A 485 9.78 -8.68 -4.42
N ILE A 486 8.59 -8.43 -3.87
CA ILE A 486 7.44 -9.32 -3.99
C ILE A 486 6.42 -8.63 -4.90
N ASP A 487 5.84 -9.40 -5.83
CA ASP A 487 4.76 -8.89 -6.67
C ASP A 487 3.54 -8.47 -5.84
N ARG A 488 2.95 -7.32 -6.17
CA ARG A 488 1.83 -6.76 -5.39
C ARG A 488 0.61 -7.67 -5.35
N ARG A 489 0.40 -8.55 -6.34
CA ARG A 489 -0.80 -9.40 -6.43
C ARG A 489 -0.86 -10.42 -5.30
N HIS A 490 0.30 -10.94 -4.87
CA HIS A 490 0.40 -11.80 -3.68
C HIS A 490 0.02 -11.05 -2.40
N LEU A 491 0.47 -9.80 -2.26
CA LEU A 491 0.18 -8.96 -1.09
C LEU A 491 -1.29 -8.56 -1.04
N MET A 492 -1.88 -8.22 -2.19
CA MET A 492 -3.30 -7.92 -2.31
C MET A 492 -4.14 -9.14 -1.92
N LEU A 493 -3.81 -10.33 -2.45
CA LEU A 493 -4.50 -11.56 -2.09
C LEU A 493 -4.44 -11.83 -0.58
N LEU A 494 -3.29 -11.64 0.06
CA LEU A 494 -3.18 -11.75 1.52
C LEU A 494 -4.11 -10.77 2.23
N SER A 495 -4.10 -9.49 1.84
CA SER A 495 -4.94 -8.47 2.47
C SER A 495 -6.43 -8.79 2.33
N ASP A 496 -6.86 -9.28 1.16
CA ASP A 496 -8.26 -9.62 0.88
C ASP A 496 -8.77 -10.78 1.75
N ILE A 497 -7.95 -11.80 1.96
CA ILE A 497 -8.31 -12.93 2.83
C ILE A 497 -8.46 -12.48 4.28
N MET A 498 -7.67 -11.50 4.70
CA MET A 498 -7.77 -10.95 6.04
C MET A 498 -9.02 -10.07 6.21
N THR A 499 -9.64 -9.58 5.14
CA THR A 499 -10.72 -8.57 5.21
C THR A 499 -12.06 -8.97 4.59
N PHE A 500 -12.16 -10.06 3.81
CA PHE A 500 -13.38 -10.39 3.03
C PHE A 500 -14.64 -10.65 3.87
N LYS A 501 -14.50 -11.02 5.15
CA LYS A 501 -15.64 -11.22 6.08
C LYS A 501 -16.14 -9.91 6.71
N GLY A 502 -15.53 -8.76 6.41
CA GLY A 502 -15.93 -7.44 6.91
C GLY A 502 -15.30 -7.03 8.26
N GLU A 503 -14.40 -7.84 8.81
CA GLU A 503 -13.54 -7.50 9.94
C GLU A 503 -12.11 -7.96 9.66
N VAL A 504 -11.10 -7.33 10.27
CA VAL A 504 -9.70 -7.77 10.10
C VAL A 504 -9.44 -9.04 10.90
N LEU A 505 -9.37 -10.16 10.19
CA LEU A 505 -9.07 -11.47 10.76
C LEU A 505 -7.57 -11.79 10.62
N GLY A 506 -6.88 -11.88 11.76
CA GLY A 506 -5.50 -12.34 11.79
C GLY A 506 -5.38 -13.84 11.50
N ILE A 507 -4.26 -14.29 10.91
CA ILE A 507 -4.02 -15.68 10.50
C ILE A 507 -3.63 -16.57 11.69
N THR A 508 -4.30 -16.39 12.82
CA THR A 508 -4.16 -17.16 14.07
C THR A 508 -5.18 -18.29 14.12
N ARG A 509 -5.06 -19.22 15.07
CA ARG A 509 -6.08 -20.25 15.31
C ARG A 509 -7.49 -19.68 15.48
N PHE A 510 -7.62 -18.50 16.08
CA PHE A 510 -8.91 -17.87 16.31
C PHE A 510 -9.46 -17.21 15.04
N GLY A 511 -8.60 -16.64 14.19
CA GLY A 511 -9.03 -16.05 12.93
C GLY A 511 -9.32 -17.10 11.86
N ILE A 512 -8.48 -18.14 11.74
CA ILE A 512 -8.72 -19.25 10.79
C ILE A 512 -10.04 -19.97 11.11
N ALA A 513 -10.35 -20.18 12.41
CA ALA A 513 -11.64 -20.74 12.85
C ALA A 513 -12.86 -19.87 12.49
N LYS A 514 -12.68 -18.57 12.22
CA LYS A 514 -13.73 -17.69 11.70
C LYS A 514 -13.76 -17.63 10.17
N MET A 515 -12.63 -17.88 9.51
CA MET A 515 -12.52 -17.83 8.05
C MET A 515 -13.09 -19.07 7.37
N LYS A 516 -12.88 -20.24 7.97
CA LYS A 516 -13.22 -21.56 7.41
C LYS A 516 -14.09 -22.36 8.37
N GLU A 517 -15.06 -23.09 7.84
CA GLU A 517 -16.00 -23.88 8.63
C GLU A 517 -15.61 -25.37 8.79
N SER A 518 -14.73 -25.91 7.92
CA SER A 518 -14.34 -27.34 7.95
C SER A 518 -13.66 -27.74 9.26
N VAL A 519 -14.19 -28.78 9.90
CA VAL A 519 -13.72 -29.29 11.19
C VAL A 519 -12.40 -30.02 11.05
N LEU A 520 -12.25 -30.85 10.00
CA LEU A 520 -11.03 -31.62 9.79
C LEU A 520 -9.83 -30.72 9.48
N MET A 521 -10.06 -29.66 8.69
CA MET A 521 -9.04 -28.66 8.43
C MET A 521 -8.62 -27.94 9.73
N LEU A 522 -9.58 -27.49 10.56
CA LEU A 522 -9.28 -26.86 11.85
C LEU A 522 -8.54 -27.79 12.81
N ALA A 523 -8.99 -29.04 12.90
CA ALA A 523 -8.35 -30.05 13.74
C ALA A 523 -6.89 -30.30 13.30
N SER A 524 -6.60 -30.32 11.99
CA SER A 524 -5.23 -30.50 11.47
C SER A 524 -4.28 -29.33 11.78
N PHE A 525 -4.84 -28.15 12.10
CA PHE A 525 -4.07 -26.94 12.31
C PHE A 525 -3.51 -26.85 13.73
N GLU A 526 -4.39 -26.67 14.72
CA GLU A 526 -4.07 -26.57 16.15
C GLU A 526 -5.26 -27.06 16.99
N LYS A 527 -5.03 -27.46 18.26
CA LYS A 527 -6.10 -27.90 19.19
C LYS A 527 -7.02 -28.99 18.60
N THR A 528 -6.42 -30.04 18.08
CA THR A 528 -7.07 -31.20 17.44
C THR A 528 -8.29 -31.72 18.23
N THR A 529 -8.11 -32.02 19.52
CA THR A 529 -9.14 -32.64 20.37
C THR A 529 -10.33 -31.71 20.59
N ASP A 530 -10.06 -30.43 20.87
CA ASP A 530 -11.11 -29.44 21.17
C ASP A 530 -12.07 -29.30 19.98
N HIS A 531 -11.53 -29.17 18.76
CA HIS A 531 -12.33 -29.01 17.55
C HIS A 531 -13.18 -30.24 17.23
N LEU A 532 -12.65 -31.45 17.44
CA LEU A 532 -13.37 -32.69 17.20
C LEU A 532 -14.50 -32.90 18.24
N PHE A 533 -14.23 -32.65 19.52
CA PHE A 533 -15.27 -32.74 20.56
C PHE A 533 -16.35 -31.67 20.38
N ASP A 534 -15.97 -30.43 20.08
CA ASP A 534 -16.92 -29.34 19.83
C ASP A 534 -17.83 -29.66 18.64
N ALA A 535 -17.26 -30.18 17.55
CA ALA A 535 -18.02 -30.60 16.38
C ALA A 535 -18.98 -31.76 16.69
N ALA A 536 -18.55 -32.74 17.49
CA ALA A 536 -19.38 -33.87 17.90
C ALA A 536 -20.55 -33.43 18.78
N VAL A 537 -20.31 -32.55 19.76
CA VAL A 537 -21.35 -31.99 20.64
C VAL A 537 -22.40 -31.21 19.84
N HIS A 538 -21.95 -30.42 18.87
CA HIS A 538 -22.83 -29.61 18.03
C HIS A 538 -23.36 -30.35 16.79
N SER A 539 -23.04 -31.65 16.61
CA SER A 539 -23.42 -32.45 15.44
C SER A 539 -23.12 -31.75 14.10
N ARG A 540 -21.93 -31.13 13.96
CA ARG A 540 -21.54 -30.44 12.73
C ARG A 540 -21.29 -31.43 11.59
N THR A 541 -21.70 -31.07 10.38
CA THR A 541 -21.42 -31.84 9.15
C THR A 541 -20.37 -31.14 8.31
N ASP A 542 -19.37 -31.88 7.82
CA ASP A 542 -18.29 -31.37 6.98
C ASP A 542 -18.51 -31.81 5.52
N ALA A 543 -18.36 -30.88 4.57
CA ALA A 543 -18.67 -31.10 3.16
C ALA A 543 -17.52 -31.75 2.37
N ILE A 544 -16.30 -31.81 2.94
CA ILE A 544 -15.11 -32.44 2.34
C ILE A 544 -14.79 -31.85 0.96
N VAL A 545 -14.65 -30.53 0.88
CA VAL A 545 -14.38 -29.80 -0.37
C VAL A 545 -13.00 -29.13 -0.37
N GLY A 546 -12.51 -28.69 0.79
CA GLY A 546 -11.20 -28.07 0.92
C GLY A 546 -10.04 -29.05 0.73
N VAL A 547 -8.87 -28.48 0.47
CA VAL A 547 -7.66 -29.21 0.08
C VAL A 547 -7.21 -30.14 1.21
N SER A 548 -7.24 -29.67 2.46
CA SER A 548 -6.79 -30.45 3.63
C SER A 548 -7.61 -31.70 3.84
N GLU A 549 -8.93 -31.58 3.86
CA GLU A 549 -9.83 -32.68 4.15
C GLU A 549 -9.94 -33.67 2.99
N CYS A 550 -9.85 -33.23 1.73
CA CYS A 550 -9.72 -34.13 0.59
C CYS A 550 -8.45 -35.00 0.68
N ILE A 551 -7.31 -34.41 1.08
CA ILE A 551 -6.06 -35.17 1.28
C ILE A 551 -6.20 -36.17 2.42
N ILE A 552 -6.82 -35.78 3.54
CA ILE A 552 -7.06 -36.69 4.69
C ILE A 552 -7.92 -37.88 4.27
N MET A 553 -8.95 -37.65 3.45
CA MET A 553 -9.89 -38.67 3.00
C MET A 553 -9.40 -39.49 1.79
N GLY A 554 -8.28 -39.09 1.16
CA GLY A 554 -7.74 -39.75 -0.02
C GLY A 554 -8.54 -39.51 -1.31
N ILE A 555 -9.23 -38.36 -1.40
CA ILE A 555 -10.04 -37.94 -2.55
C ILE A 555 -9.27 -36.88 -3.35
N PRO A 556 -9.36 -36.83 -4.69
CA PRO A 556 -8.73 -35.77 -5.48
C PRO A 556 -9.23 -34.37 -5.09
N ILE A 557 -8.31 -33.42 -4.95
CA ILE A 557 -8.60 -32.02 -4.60
C ILE A 557 -9.27 -31.27 -5.76
N ALA A 558 -10.15 -30.31 -5.46
CA ALA A 558 -10.87 -29.51 -6.45
C ALA A 558 -10.10 -28.28 -6.98
N VAL A 559 -8.77 -28.32 -6.95
CA VAL A 559 -7.86 -27.24 -7.39
C VAL A 559 -6.88 -27.80 -8.43
N GLY A 560 -6.38 -26.94 -9.33
CA GLY A 560 -5.47 -27.35 -10.41
C GLY A 560 -6.15 -28.32 -11.36
N THR A 561 -5.56 -29.49 -11.57
CA THR A 561 -6.07 -30.51 -12.49
C THR A 561 -7.42 -31.10 -12.07
N GLY A 562 -7.82 -30.95 -10.81
CA GLY A 562 -9.08 -31.50 -10.30
C GLY A 562 -10.31 -30.60 -10.49
N ILE A 563 -10.15 -29.39 -11.02
CA ILE A 563 -11.26 -28.42 -11.18
C ILE A 563 -12.23 -28.80 -12.31
N PHE A 564 -11.78 -29.56 -13.31
CA PHE A 564 -12.60 -30.00 -14.44
C PHE A 564 -12.65 -31.51 -14.54
N LYS A 565 -13.67 -32.02 -15.23
CA LYS A 565 -13.80 -33.45 -15.54
C LYS A 565 -13.67 -33.65 -17.04
N LEU A 566 -13.02 -34.75 -17.41
CA LEU A 566 -12.89 -35.16 -18.80
C LEU A 566 -14.09 -36.02 -19.19
N LEU A 567 -14.82 -35.58 -20.20
CA LEU A 567 -15.86 -36.39 -20.84
C LEU A 567 -15.28 -36.96 -22.13
N ARG A 568 -15.34 -38.28 -22.28
CA ARG A 568 -14.98 -38.91 -23.55
C ARG A 568 -16.05 -38.55 -24.58
N GLN A 569 -15.63 -37.91 -25.67
CA GLN A 569 -16.51 -37.70 -26.81
C GLN A 569 -16.84 -39.08 -27.41
N VAL A 570 -18.09 -39.49 -27.24
CA VAL A 570 -18.65 -40.69 -27.87
C VAL A 570 -19.63 -40.22 -28.91
N ASP A 571 -19.62 -40.84 -30.08
CA ASP A 571 -20.65 -40.60 -31.08
C ASP A 571 -22.01 -40.83 -30.42
N GLN A 572 -22.90 -39.83 -30.50
CA GLN A 572 -24.20 -39.90 -29.84
C GLN A 572 -24.86 -41.22 -30.24
N PRO A 573 -25.17 -42.12 -29.29
CA PRO A 573 -25.85 -43.35 -29.65
C PRO A 573 -27.16 -42.95 -30.31
N ALA A 574 -27.45 -43.52 -31.49
CA ALA A 574 -28.73 -43.31 -32.14
C ALA A 574 -29.81 -43.57 -31.10
N LEU A 575 -30.68 -42.58 -30.86
CA LEU A 575 -31.82 -42.74 -29.95
C LEU A 575 -32.63 -43.92 -30.47
N VAL A 576 -32.41 -45.09 -29.87
CA VAL A 576 -33.17 -46.29 -30.21
C VAL A 576 -34.60 -45.97 -29.77
N LYS A 577 -35.46 -45.64 -30.73
CA LYS A 577 -36.90 -45.61 -30.50
C LYS A 577 -37.25 -47.00 -29.98
N ARG A 578 -37.55 -47.11 -28.69
CA ARG A 578 -38.02 -48.37 -28.13
C ARG A 578 -39.30 -48.72 -28.88
N LEU A 579 -39.28 -49.83 -29.61
CA LEU A 579 -40.48 -50.36 -30.27
C LEU A 579 -41.56 -50.54 -29.20
N PRO A 580 -42.82 -50.14 -29.46
CA PRO A 580 -43.91 -50.38 -28.54
C PRO A 580 -44.05 -51.90 -28.28
N LEU A 581 -44.35 -52.28 -27.04
CA LEU A 581 -44.42 -53.68 -26.57
C LEU A 581 -45.27 -54.60 -27.46
N MET A 582 -46.28 -54.06 -28.16
CA MET A 582 -47.14 -54.81 -29.08
C MET A 582 -46.42 -55.29 -30.35
N GLU A 583 -45.35 -54.61 -30.79
CA GLU A 583 -44.54 -55.00 -31.97
C GLU A 583 -43.33 -55.87 -31.59
N GLN A 584 -43.11 -56.14 -30.29
CA GLN A 584 -42.02 -57.01 -29.83
C GLN A 584 -42.44 -58.49 -29.69
N TYR A 585 -43.74 -58.78 -29.74
CA TYR A 585 -44.32 -60.13 -29.59
C TYR A 585 -45.15 -60.61 -30.80
N ALA A 586 -45.17 -59.84 -31.89
CA ALA A 586 -45.67 -60.28 -33.20
C ALA A 586 -44.49 -60.73 -34.06
#